data_AF-A0A964G6B2-F1
#
_entry.id   AF-A0A964G6B2-F1
#
_cell.length_a   1.000
_cell.length_b   1.000
_cell.length_c   1.000
_cell.angle_alpha   90.00
_cell.angle_beta   90.00
_cell.angle_gamma   90.00
#
_symmetry.space_group_name_H-M   'P 1'
#
loop_
_entity.id
_entity.type
_entity.pdbx_description
1 polymer ?
#
loop_
_entity_poly.entity_id
_entity_poly.type
_entity_poly.pdbx_seq_one_letter_code
_entity_poly.pdbx_strand_id
1 'polypeptide(L)'
;MQQGDGLGIVRFDNLVDTLMGVTDVGPMPIVPGSGRDQAQQIVASHDPATTLDPRGSTSIGGGIQQAKTALDAASQTYTVRAMVVLTDGLENTPPMIADVSSSLTANTFAIGFGQAASISTAALNATTQGHGGYLVITGPITPDETFALTEYFLKIQAGVNNSTTVLDPRGELIYGVTHRIPFTLTDADMGGGCDPSEPSAILHRF
;
A
#
# COMPACT_ATOMS: atom_id res chain seq x y z
N MET A 1 0.12 10.79 1.38
CA MET A 1 0.16 11.13 2.82
C MET A 1 0.38 12.61 2.90
N GLN A 2 -0.29 13.30 3.80
CA GLN A 2 -0.16 14.72 4.07
C GLN A 2 0.70 14.95 5.32
N GLN A 3 1.02 16.21 5.63
CA GLN A 3 1.66 16.52 6.91
C GLN A 3 0.71 16.20 8.06
N GLY A 4 1.22 15.61 9.15
CA GLY A 4 0.40 15.15 10.28
C GLY A 4 -0.13 13.72 10.14
N ASP A 5 0.14 13.03 9.02
CA ASP A 5 -0.05 11.58 8.91
C ASP A 5 1.11 10.83 9.61
N GLY A 6 0.83 9.64 10.13
CA GLY A 6 1.85 8.72 10.65
C GLY A 6 2.19 7.61 9.65
N LEU A 7 3.47 7.25 9.54
CA LEU A 7 3.93 6.09 8.76
C LEU A 7 4.81 5.20 9.63
N GLY A 8 4.62 3.87 9.52
CA GLY A 8 5.53 2.86 10.07
C GLY A 8 5.87 1.79 9.03
N ILE A 9 6.95 1.06 9.25
CA ILE A 9 7.43 -0.01 8.39
C ILE A 9 7.77 -1.23 9.25
N VAL A 10 7.12 -2.34 8.95
CA VAL A 10 7.41 -3.67 9.49
C VAL A 10 7.87 -4.55 8.35
N ARG A 11 8.96 -5.29 8.56
CA ARG A 11 9.38 -6.36 7.65
C ARG A 11 9.02 -7.72 8.24
N PHE A 12 8.79 -8.68 7.35
CA PHE A 12 8.55 -10.05 7.75
C PHE A 12 9.13 -11.02 6.70
N ASP A 13 9.68 -12.11 7.19
CA ASP A 13 10.08 -13.31 6.47
C ASP A 13 9.83 -14.52 7.40
N ASN A 14 10.86 -15.29 7.77
CA ASN A 14 10.81 -16.24 8.88
C ASN A 14 11.03 -15.57 10.26
N LEU A 15 11.40 -14.30 10.27
CA LEU A 15 11.50 -13.38 11.39
C LEU A 15 10.63 -12.16 11.10
N VAL A 16 10.36 -11.37 12.15
CA VAL A 16 9.53 -10.17 12.03
C VAL A 16 10.17 -9.05 12.83
N ASP A 17 10.39 -7.91 12.20
CA ASP A 17 11.00 -6.75 12.82
C ASP A 17 10.25 -5.47 12.46
N THR A 18 10.19 -4.54 13.41
CA THR A 18 9.77 -3.15 13.13
C THR A 18 10.99 -2.34 12.71
N LEU A 19 11.09 -2.02 11.42
CA LEU A 19 12.17 -1.17 10.89
C LEU A 19 11.93 0.31 11.22
N MET A 20 10.66 0.70 11.32
CA MET A 20 10.24 2.05 11.66
C MET A 20 8.91 1.99 12.42
N GLY A 21 8.90 2.46 13.67
CA GLY A 21 7.65 2.67 14.41
C GLY A 21 6.82 3.78 13.77
N VAL A 22 5.52 3.82 14.04
CA VAL A 22 4.63 4.86 13.47
C VAL A 22 5.10 6.25 13.90
N THR A 23 5.66 6.99 12.94
CA THR A 23 6.28 8.30 13.13
C THR A 23 5.61 9.32 12.22
N ASP A 24 5.51 10.57 12.66
CA ASP A 24 5.00 11.66 11.83
C ASP A 24 5.85 11.77 10.55
N VAL A 25 5.17 11.81 9.41
CA VAL A 25 5.82 11.85 8.08
C VAL A 25 6.62 13.12 7.85
N GLY A 26 6.38 14.17 8.62
CA GLY A 26 7.07 15.45 8.55
C GLY A 26 6.50 16.41 7.49
N PRO A 27 7.10 17.61 7.39
CA PRO A 27 6.62 18.66 6.49
C PRO A 27 6.87 18.36 5.01
N MET A 28 6.24 19.15 4.15
CA MET A 28 6.57 19.27 2.73
C MET A 28 7.23 20.64 2.48
N PRO A 29 8.35 20.74 1.73
CA PRO A 29 9.12 19.64 1.11
C PRO A 29 9.82 18.73 2.13
N ILE A 30 10.23 17.53 1.71
CA ILE A 30 10.90 16.54 2.57
C ILE A 30 12.18 17.13 3.16
N VAL A 31 12.35 16.96 4.47
CA VAL A 31 13.52 17.42 5.24
C VAL A 31 14.31 16.21 5.73
N PRO A 32 15.66 16.25 5.73
CA PRO A 32 16.48 15.18 6.30
C PRO A 32 16.06 14.83 7.74
N GLY A 33 15.93 13.54 8.02
CA GLY A 33 15.48 13.02 9.32
C GLY A 33 13.97 13.06 9.57
N SER A 34 13.16 13.59 8.65
CA SER A 34 11.70 13.44 8.70
C SER A 34 11.28 11.97 8.52
N GLY A 35 10.05 11.63 8.93
CA GLY A 35 9.53 10.26 8.76
C GLY A 35 9.54 9.80 7.29
N ARG A 36 9.26 10.69 6.33
CA ARG A 36 9.38 10.38 4.89
C ARG A 36 10.81 10.07 4.47
N ASP A 37 11.77 10.88 4.92
CA ASP A 37 13.17 10.66 4.59
C ASP A 37 13.63 9.31 5.16
N GLN A 38 13.32 9.03 6.43
CA GLN A 38 13.63 7.74 7.07
C GLN A 38 13.02 6.56 6.30
N ALA A 39 11.72 6.62 5.97
CA ALA A 39 11.05 5.58 5.20
C ALA A 39 11.70 5.39 3.82
N GLN A 40 12.07 6.49 3.14
CA GLN A 40 12.75 6.44 1.86
C GLN A 40 14.13 5.79 1.97
N GLN A 41 14.91 6.11 3.02
CA GLN A 41 16.21 5.46 3.25
C GLN A 41 16.06 3.96 3.51
N ILE A 42 15.04 3.56 4.29
CA ILE A 42 14.75 2.14 4.56
C ILE A 42 14.46 1.39 3.26
N VAL A 43 13.56 1.91 2.44
CA VAL A 43 13.16 1.24 1.19
C VAL A 43 14.27 1.28 0.14
N ALA A 44 15.05 2.37 0.06
CA ALA A 44 16.05 2.53 -1.01
C ALA A 44 17.37 1.78 -0.74
N SER A 45 17.76 1.59 0.52
CA SER A 45 19.07 1.03 0.86
C SER A 45 19.20 -0.48 0.65
N HIS A 46 18.09 -1.24 0.78
CA HIS A 46 18.05 -2.71 0.62
C HIS A 46 19.19 -3.46 1.36
N ASP A 47 19.59 -2.98 2.54
CA ASP A 47 20.60 -3.63 3.37
C ASP A 47 19.93 -4.75 4.19
N PRO A 48 20.31 -6.02 3.98
CA PRO A 48 19.74 -7.15 4.71
C PRO A 48 19.81 -7.02 6.24
N ALA A 49 20.88 -6.40 6.74
CA ALA A 49 21.12 -6.30 8.18
C ALA A 49 20.25 -5.22 8.85
N THR A 50 19.84 -4.18 8.10
CA THR A 50 19.24 -2.98 8.68
C THR A 50 17.91 -2.56 8.05
N THR A 51 17.57 -3.07 6.86
CA THR A 51 16.37 -2.69 6.12
C THR A 51 15.63 -3.88 5.52
N LEU A 52 15.38 -3.92 4.21
CA LEU A 52 14.62 -5.00 3.57
C LEU A 52 15.52 -6.19 3.23
N ASP A 53 15.10 -7.38 3.66
CA ASP A 53 15.90 -8.60 3.55
C ASP A 53 15.02 -9.80 3.16
N PRO A 54 14.77 -10.05 1.87
CA PRO A 54 13.96 -11.18 1.45
C PRO A 54 14.71 -12.49 1.68
N ARG A 55 14.26 -13.33 2.62
CA ARG A 55 14.87 -14.63 2.92
C ARG A 55 13.84 -15.72 3.24
N GLY A 56 14.29 -16.97 3.07
CA GLY A 56 13.71 -18.12 3.75
C GLY A 56 12.21 -18.35 3.51
N SER A 57 11.45 -18.27 4.59
CA SER A 57 10.04 -18.65 4.68
C SER A 57 9.17 -17.41 4.93
N THR A 58 7.84 -17.53 4.89
CA THR A 58 6.92 -16.39 4.89
C THR A 58 5.96 -16.49 6.07
N SER A 59 6.12 -15.59 7.05
CA SER A 59 5.23 -15.42 8.20
C SER A 59 4.38 -14.15 8.05
N ILE A 60 3.26 -14.28 7.35
CA ILE A 60 2.36 -13.14 7.11
C ILE A 60 1.64 -12.75 8.42
N GLY A 61 1.14 -13.73 9.17
CA GLY A 61 0.50 -13.50 10.46
C GLY A 61 1.43 -12.84 11.48
N GLY A 62 2.70 -13.22 11.50
CA GLY A 62 3.72 -12.53 12.29
C GLY A 62 3.87 -11.05 11.91
N GLY A 63 4.01 -10.77 10.61
CA GLY A 63 4.05 -9.39 10.10
C GLY A 63 2.82 -8.57 10.49
N ILE A 64 1.62 -9.14 10.34
CA ILE A 64 0.36 -8.51 10.73
C ILE A 64 0.32 -8.23 12.24
N GLN A 65 0.72 -9.19 13.08
CA GLN A 65 0.74 -9.03 14.53
C GLN A 65 1.70 -7.91 14.97
N GLN A 66 2.88 -7.85 14.36
CA GLN A 66 3.86 -6.81 14.69
C GLN A 66 3.40 -5.44 14.21
N ALA A 67 2.82 -5.35 13.00
CA ALA A 67 2.26 -4.11 12.49
C ALA A 67 1.06 -3.64 13.33
N LYS A 68 0.22 -4.55 13.84
CA LYS A 68 -0.82 -4.23 14.81
C LYS A 68 -0.23 -3.62 16.09
N THR A 69 0.83 -4.25 16.63
CA THR A 69 1.52 -3.74 17.82
C THR A 69 2.07 -2.33 17.59
N ALA A 70 2.66 -2.08 16.42
CA ALA A 70 3.14 -0.75 16.04
C ALA A 70 2.01 0.29 15.92
N LEU A 71 0.85 -0.10 15.37
CA LEU A 71 -0.34 0.77 15.27
C LEU A 71 -1.00 1.06 16.64
N ASP A 72 -1.02 0.09 17.54
CA ASP A 72 -1.52 0.26 18.90
C ASP A 72 -0.62 1.18 19.73
N ALA A 73 0.70 1.12 19.50
CA ALA A 73 1.70 1.99 20.16
C ALA A 73 1.76 3.40 19.55
N ALA A 74 1.14 3.63 18.39
CA ALA A 74 1.13 4.92 17.72
C ALA A 74 0.37 5.98 18.54
N SER A 75 0.71 7.25 18.32
CA SER A 75 0.04 8.38 18.98
C SER A 75 -1.49 8.29 18.84
N GLN A 76 -2.19 8.54 19.96
CA GLN A 76 -3.65 8.55 20.00
C GLN A 76 -4.27 9.72 19.20
N THR A 77 -3.45 10.67 18.73
CA THR A 77 -3.88 11.73 17.82
C THR A 77 -4.24 11.20 16.43
N TYR A 78 -3.71 10.04 16.04
CA TYR A 78 -4.11 9.36 14.80
C TYR A 78 -5.45 8.66 15.03
N THR A 79 -6.53 9.23 14.47
CA THR A 79 -7.89 8.72 14.66
C THR A 79 -8.26 7.61 13.67
N VAL A 80 -7.61 7.60 12.50
CA VAL A 80 -7.73 6.54 11.50
C VAL A 80 -6.46 5.70 11.50
N ARG A 81 -6.61 4.38 11.55
CA ARG A 81 -5.52 3.42 11.51
C ARG A 81 -5.74 2.46 10.36
N ALA A 82 -4.69 2.25 9.58
CA ALA A 82 -4.71 1.31 8.48
C ALA A 82 -3.36 0.58 8.35
N MET A 83 -3.42 -0.62 7.78
CA MET A 83 -2.28 -1.45 7.47
C MET A 83 -2.35 -1.91 6.02
N VAL A 84 -1.19 -1.98 5.38
CA VAL A 84 -1.05 -2.57 4.04
C VAL A 84 -0.07 -3.72 4.13
N VAL A 85 -0.53 -4.91 3.75
CA VAL A 85 0.31 -6.11 3.66
C VAL A 85 0.73 -6.30 2.21
N LEU A 86 2.02 -6.17 1.92
CA LEU A 86 2.60 -6.52 0.62
C LEU A 86 3.29 -7.87 0.73
N THR A 87 2.92 -8.83 -0.11
CA THR A 87 3.52 -10.18 -0.12
C THR A 87 3.46 -10.80 -1.50
N ASP A 88 4.48 -11.55 -1.87
CA ASP A 88 4.58 -12.33 -3.11
C ASP A 88 4.50 -13.85 -2.89
N GLY A 89 4.31 -14.27 -1.63
CA GLY A 89 4.51 -15.65 -1.20
C GLY A 89 3.32 -16.28 -0.48
N LEU A 90 3.38 -17.61 -0.40
CA LEU A 90 2.49 -18.41 0.43
C LEU A 90 2.98 -18.39 1.88
N GLU A 91 2.04 -18.17 2.79
CA GLU A 91 2.28 -18.27 4.21
C GLU A 91 2.60 -19.72 4.55
N ASN A 92 3.73 -19.91 5.21
CA ASN A 92 4.23 -21.25 5.56
C ASN A 92 4.95 -21.27 6.92
N THR A 93 5.02 -20.14 7.63
CA THR A 93 5.70 -20.01 8.92
C THR A 93 4.82 -19.31 9.95
N PRO A 94 4.59 -19.92 11.14
CA PRO A 94 3.85 -19.26 12.21
C PRO A 94 4.56 -17.97 12.71
N PRO A 95 3.81 -16.99 13.25
CA PRO A 95 2.35 -16.97 13.41
C PRO A 95 1.60 -16.89 12.07
N MET A 96 0.46 -17.58 11.96
CA MET A 96 -0.34 -17.60 10.73
C MET A 96 -1.42 -16.50 10.73
N ILE A 97 -1.90 -16.09 9.55
CA ILE A 97 -3.00 -15.10 9.41
C ILE A 97 -4.23 -15.52 10.23
N ALA A 98 -4.56 -16.81 10.22
CA ALA A 98 -5.70 -17.37 10.94
C ALA A 98 -5.62 -17.14 12.46
N ASP A 99 -4.41 -17.10 13.02
CA ASP A 99 -4.19 -16.95 14.46
C ASP A 99 -4.36 -15.49 14.93
N VAL A 100 -4.17 -14.53 14.03
CA VAL A 100 -4.07 -13.10 14.38
C VAL A 100 -5.24 -12.25 13.88
N SER A 101 -5.91 -12.68 12.81
CA SER A 101 -6.95 -11.90 12.10
C SER A 101 -8.13 -11.46 12.98
N SER A 102 -8.49 -12.24 14.00
CA SER A 102 -9.58 -11.92 14.93
C SER A 102 -9.27 -10.77 15.88
N SER A 103 -7.99 -10.44 16.07
CA SER A 103 -7.54 -9.39 16.99
C SER A 103 -7.42 -8.00 16.33
N LEU A 104 -7.53 -7.94 15.00
CA LEU A 104 -7.35 -6.71 14.24
C LEU A 104 -8.51 -5.74 14.46
N THR A 105 -8.17 -4.45 14.53
CA THR A 105 -9.12 -3.34 14.69
C THR A 105 -8.90 -2.23 13.67
N ALA A 106 -7.77 -2.24 12.96
CA ALA A 106 -7.41 -1.27 11.95
C ALA A 106 -7.88 -1.72 10.56
N ASN A 107 -8.11 -0.76 9.66
CA ASN A 107 -8.43 -1.06 8.28
C ASN A 107 -7.27 -1.84 7.64
N THR A 108 -7.54 -3.00 7.04
CA THR A 108 -6.47 -3.88 6.54
C THR A 108 -6.61 -4.09 5.04
N PHE A 109 -5.57 -3.71 4.30
CA PHE A 109 -5.45 -3.88 2.86
C PHE A 109 -4.32 -4.85 2.55
N ALA A 110 -4.39 -5.53 1.41
CA ALA A 110 -3.33 -6.43 0.96
C ALA A 110 -3.03 -6.25 -0.53
N ILE A 111 -1.76 -6.35 -0.87
CA ILE A 111 -1.24 -6.42 -2.23
C ILE A 111 -0.50 -7.75 -2.36
N GLY A 112 -1.06 -8.65 -3.13
CA GLY A 112 -0.42 -9.85 -3.61
C GLY A 112 0.40 -9.55 -4.86
N PHE A 113 1.72 -9.64 -4.76
CA PHE A 113 2.64 -9.36 -5.86
C PHE A 113 2.95 -10.67 -6.61
N GLY A 114 2.64 -10.74 -7.89
CA GLY A 114 2.77 -11.97 -8.68
C GLY A 114 1.44 -12.71 -8.89
N GLN A 115 1.55 -13.99 -9.24
CA GLN A 115 0.39 -14.82 -9.57
C GLN A 115 -0.37 -15.27 -8.32
N ALA A 116 -1.71 -15.29 -8.41
CA ALA A 116 -2.61 -15.67 -7.32
C ALA A 116 -2.30 -17.05 -6.70
N ALA A 117 -1.78 -18.00 -7.50
CA ALA A 117 -1.44 -19.34 -7.03
C ALA A 117 -0.21 -19.37 -6.08
N SER A 118 0.62 -18.33 -6.12
CA SER A 118 1.82 -18.19 -5.29
C SER A 118 1.58 -17.39 -4.01
N ILE A 119 0.34 -16.98 -3.74
CA ILE A 119 -0.02 -16.04 -2.67
C ILE A 119 -1.14 -16.63 -1.81
N SER A 120 -1.14 -16.33 -0.51
CA SER A 120 -2.19 -16.72 0.46
C SER A 120 -3.52 -15.97 0.25
N THR A 121 -4.02 -15.93 -0.98
CA THR A 121 -5.13 -15.07 -1.43
C THR A 121 -6.41 -15.28 -0.64
N ALA A 122 -6.79 -16.52 -0.32
CA ALA A 122 -8.01 -16.80 0.44
C ALA A 122 -7.96 -16.19 1.85
N ALA A 123 -6.85 -16.37 2.57
CA ALA A 123 -6.68 -15.85 3.94
C ALA A 123 -6.56 -14.32 3.96
N LEU A 124 -5.81 -13.75 3.01
CA LEU A 124 -5.68 -12.30 2.86
C LEU A 124 -7.01 -11.64 2.46
N ASN A 125 -7.76 -12.24 1.54
CA ASN A 125 -9.06 -11.73 1.15
C ASN A 125 -10.07 -11.79 2.31
N ALA A 126 -10.11 -12.89 3.06
CA ALA A 126 -10.96 -13.00 4.24
C ALA A 126 -10.60 -11.95 5.31
N THR A 127 -9.30 -11.73 5.54
CA THR A 127 -8.83 -10.73 6.51
C THR A 127 -9.18 -9.32 6.07
N THR A 128 -8.88 -8.94 4.83
CA THR A 128 -9.15 -7.58 4.32
C THR A 128 -10.65 -7.26 4.29
N GLN A 129 -11.50 -8.20 3.86
CA GLN A 129 -12.96 -8.02 3.85
C GLN A 129 -13.55 -7.89 5.26
N GLY A 130 -12.98 -8.59 6.24
CA GLY A 130 -13.39 -8.46 7.65
C GLY A 130 -13.00 -7.12 8.29
N HIS A 131 -12.08 -6.38 7.66
CA HIS A 131 -11.45 -5.19 8.24
C HIS A 131 -11.45 -4.00 7.27
N GLY A 132 -12.54 -3.79 6.54
CA GLY A 132 -12.79 -2.55 5.77
C GLY A 132 -11.84 -2.28 4.61
N GLY A 133 -11.07 -3.28 4.16
CA GLY A 133 -10.18 -3.15 3.02
C GLY A 133 -10.41 -4.20 1.95
N TYR A 134 -9.43 -4.37 1.06
CA TYR A 134 -9.49 -5.31 -0.05
C TYR A 134 -8.10 -5.89 -0.37
N LEU A 135 -8.11 -7.03 -1.05
CA LEU A 135 -6.92 -7.65 -1.63
C LEU A 135 -6.84 -7.28 -3.12
N VAL A 136 -5.67 -6.84 -3.55
CA VAL A 136 -5.32 -6.69 -4.97
C VAL A 136 -4.23 -7.69 -5.33
N ILE A 137 -4.32 -8.29 -6.51
CA ILE A 137 -3.27 -9.16 -7.06
C ILE A 137 -2.70 -8.48 -8.30
N THR A 138 -1.38 -8.29 -8.37
CA THR A 138 -0.74 -7.54 -9.48
C THR A 138 -0.78 -8.31 -10.80
N GLY A 139 -0.78 -9.65 -10.73
CA GLY A 139 -0.65 -10.53 -11.89
C GLY A 139 0.80 -10.98 -12.09
N PRO A 140 1.14 -11.63 -13.21
CA PRO A 140 2.50 -12.09 -13.48
C PRO A 140 3.51 -10.94 -13.48
N ILE A 141 4.75 -11.25 -13.06
CA ILE A 141 5.82 -10.26 -12.99
C ILE A 141 6.26 -9.80 -14.37
N THR A 142 5.89 -8.57 -14.75
CA THR A 142 6.26 -7.92 -16.01
C THR A 142 6.97 -6.59 -15.74
N PRO A 143 7.71 -6.02 -16.71
CA PRO A 143 8.38 -4.72 -16.55
C PRO A 143 7.45 -3.57 -16.12
N ASP A 144 6.14 -3.67 -16.40
CA ASP A 144 5.14 -2.63 -16.09
C ASP A 144 4.62 -2.69 -14.64
N GLU A 145 5.03 -3.68 -13.84
CA GLU A 145 4.50 -3.84 -12.49
C GLU A 145 4.88 -2.74 -11.51
N THR A 146 5.97 -2.03 -11.75
CA THR A 146 6.33 -0.86 -10.93
C THR A 146 5.26 0.23 -11.02
N PHE A 147 4.63 0.38 -12.19
CA PHE A 147 3.51 1.28 -12.40
C PHE A 147 2.26 0.78 -11.65
N ALA A 148 1.94 -0.51 -11.79
CA ALA A 148 0.82 -1.14 -11.09
C ALA A 148 0.94 -1.04 -9.56
N LEU A 149 2.13 -1.29 -9.00
CA LEU A 149 2.35 -1.22 -7.56
C LEU A 149 2.16 0.21 -7.05
N THR A 150 2.72 1.20 -7.76
CA THR A 150 2.56 2.63 -7.43
C THR A 150 1.08 3.02 -7.43
N GLU A 151 0.36 2.60 -8.47
CA GLU A 151 -1.07 2.81 -8.64
C GLU A 151 -1.89 2.21 -7.47
N TYR A 152 -1.54 1.00 -7.01
CA TYR A 152 -2.23 0.36 -5.88
C TYR A 152 -1.95 1.03 -4.55
N PHE A 153 -0.73 1.51 -4.31
CA PHE A 153 -0.43 2.31 -3.11
C PHE A 153 -1.22 3.61 -3.07
N LEU A 154 -1.42 4.26 -4.23
CA LEU A 154 -2.26 5.47 -4.32
C LEU A 154 -3.72 5.15 -4.02
N LYS A 155 -4.28 4.07 -4.56
CA LYS A 155 -5.65 3.61 -4.25
C LYS A 155 -5.86 3.36 -2.76
N ILE A 156 -4.93 2.64 -2.12
CA ILE A 156 -5.07 2.34 -0.69
C ILE A 156 -4.97 3.62 0.13
N GLN A 157 -4.05 4.52 -0.20
CA GLN A 157 -3.98 5.83 0.45
C GLN A 157 -5.28 6.63 0.30
N ALA A 158 -5.91 6.58 -0.87
CA ALA A 158 -7.19 7.21 -1.11
C ALA A 158 -8.30 6.56 -0.26
N GLY A 159 -8.36 5.22 -0.23
CA GLY A 159 -9.31 4.47 0.60
C GLY A 159 -9.17 4.74 2.10
N VAL A 160 -7.94 4.85 2.62
CA VAL A 160 -7.68 5.20 4.03
C VAL A 160 -8.17 6.62 4.36
N ASN A 161 -8.07 7.54 3.41
CA ASN A 161 -8.49 8.93 3.58
C ASN A 161 -9.94 9.20 3.15
N ASN A 162 -10.72 8.15 2.83
CA ASN A 162 -12.06 8.28 2.22
C ASN A 162 -12.10 9.20 0.98
N SER A 163 -11.01 9.21 0.20
CA SER A 163 -10.90 9.96 -1.04
C SER A 163 -11.06 9.01 -2.23
N THR A 164 -11.75 9.46 -3.27
CA THR A 164 -11.88 8.72 -4.54
C THR A 164 -10.70 9.05 -5.43
N THR A 165 -10.00 8.03 -5.95
CA THR A 165 -8.91 8.21 -6.91
C THR A 165 -9.28 7.57 -8.24
N VAL A 166 -9.18 8.36 -9.32
CA VAL A 166 -9.29 7.88 -10.69
C VAL A 166 -8.01 7.17 -11.09
N LEU A 167 -8.18 6.08 -11.82
CA LEU A 167 -7.18 5.09 -12.05
C LEU A 167 -6.78 5.04 -13.50
N ASP A 168 -5.48 5.00 -13.78
CA ASP A 168 -5.01 4.95 -15.17
C ASP A 168 -5.41 3.61 -15.81
N PRO A 169 -6.25 3.62 -16.86
CA PRO A 169 -6.64 2.40 -17.52
C PRO A 169 -5.44 1.68 -18.15
N ARG A 170 -5.32 0.39 -17.87
CA ARG A 170 -4.30 -0.45 -18.50
C ARG A 170 -4.58 -0.61 -20.00
N GLY A 171 -3.60 -0.29 -20.83
CA GLY A 171 -3.68 -0.50 -22.27
C GLY A 171 -2.41 -0.11 -23.00
N GLU A 172 -2.17 -0.72 -24.15
CA GLU A 172 -1.09 -0.35 -25.07
C GLU A 172 -1.71 0.53 -26.17
N LEU A 173 -1.21 1.76 -26.34
CA LEU A 173 -1.64 2.64 -27.43
C LEU A 173 -0.75 2.42 -28.65
N ILE A 174 -1.36 2.02 -29.76
CA ILE A 174 -0.69 1.98 -31.06
C ILE A 174 -0.45 3.42 -31.52
N TYR A 175 0.70 3.67 -32.14
CA TYR A 175 1.09 5.00 -32.63
C TYR A 175 -0.03 5.66 -33.46
N GLY A 176 -0.40 6.90 -33.08
CA GLY A 176 -1.44 7.67 -33.74
C GLY A 176 -2.88 7.41 -33.27
N VAL A 177 -3.10 6.51 -32.30
CA VAL A 177 -4.43 6.22 -31.75
C VAL A 177 -4.64 6.98 -30.43
N THR A 178 -5.72 7.77 -30.37
CA THR A 178 -6.21 8.35 -29.11
C THR A 178 -7.27 7.43 -28.52
N HIS A 179 -7.08 7.00 -27.28
CA HIS A 179 -8.10 6.28 -26.52
C HIS A 179 -8.65 7.18 -25.42
N ARG A 180 -9.94 7.48 -25.45
CA ARG A 180 -10.63 8.26 -24.41
C ARG A 180 -11.46 7.33 -23.56
N ILE A 181 -11.15 7.27 -22.27
CA ILE A 181 -11.91 6.49 -21.31
C ILE A 181 -12.75 7.47 -20.49
N PRO A 182 -14.09 7.47 -20.66
CA PRO A 182 -14.94 8.38 -19.94
C PRO A 182 -14.99 7.96 -18.47
N PHE A 183 -14.82 8.94 -17.59
CA PHE A 183 -15.10 8.79 -16.17
C PHE A 183 -15.86 10.02 -15.69
N THR A 184 -16.66 9.83 -14.65
CA THR A 184 -17.42 10.93 -14.05
C THR A 184 -16.69 11.38 -12.81
N LEU A 185 -16.31 12.66 -12.78
CA LEU A 185 -15.88 13.34 -11.56
C LEU A 185 -16.99 14.27 -11.11
N THR A 186 -17.23 14.32 -9.80
CA THR A 186 -18.06 15.36 -9.20
C THR A 186 -17.15 16.44 -8.58
N ASP A 187 -17.68 17.65 -8.41
CA ASP A 187 -16.92 18.75 -7.77
C ASP A 187 -16.46 18.41 -6.34
N ALA A 188 -17.11 17.43 -5.69
CA ALA A 188 -16.70 16.90 -4.39
C ALA A 188 -15.39 16.08 -4.45
N ASP A 189 -15.02 15.59 -5.64
CA ASP A 189 -13.87 14.72 -5.86
C ASP A 189 -12.61 15.51 -6.28
N MET A 190 -12.79 16.76 -6.71
CA MET A 190 -11.71 17.67 -7.08
C MET A 190 -11.31 18.51 -5.87
N GLY A 191 -10.28 18.09 -5.14
CA GLY A 191 -9.73 18.85 -4.04
C GLY A 191 -9.40 20.29 -4.45
N GLY A 192 -10.21 21.25 -3.99
CA GLY A 192 -9.88 22.68 -3.92
C GLY A 192 -9.40 23.33 -5.22
N GLY A 193 -10.33 23.56 -6.16
CA GLY A 193 -10.29 24.67 -7.12
C GLY A 193 -9.57 24.40 -8.44
N CYS A 194 -10.33 24.03 -9.47
CA CYS A 194 -10.10 24.33 -10.89
C CYS A 194 -11.45 24.25 -11.65
N ASP A 195 -11.68 25.22 -12.55
CA ASP A 195 -12.85 25.53 -13.41
C ASP A 195 -13.48 24.32 -14.16
N PRO A 196 -14.83 24.19 -14.26
CA PRO A 196 -15.47 23.01 -14.85
C PRO A 196 -15.47 23.10 -16.39
N SER A 197 -14.46 22.49 -16.99
CA SER A 197 -14.55 21.98 -18.36
C SER A 197 -14.15 20.51 -18.32
N GLU A 198 -14.96 19.66 -18.95
CA GLU A 198 -14.94 18.19 -18.80
C GLU A 198 -13.51 17.59 -18.75
N PRO A 199 -13.12 16.90 -17.67
CA PRO A 199 -11.81 16.29 -17.58
C PRO A 199 -11.76 15.05 -18.48
N SER A 200 -11.26 15.21 -19.70
CA SER A 200 -10.76 14.11 -20.53
C SER A 200 -9.28 13.91 -20.23
N ALA A 201 -8.89 12.74 -19.71
CA ALA A 201 -7.49 12.37 -19.65
C ALA A 201 -6.97 12.14 -21.08
N ILE A 202 -6.07 13.01 -21.55
CA ILE A 202 -5.42 12.90 -22.86
C ILE A 202 -4.00 12.37 -22.64
N LEU A 203 -3.75 11.13 -23.07
CA LEU A 203 -2.40 10.56 -23.09
C LEU A 203 -1.65 11.10 -24.33
N HIS A 204 -0.68 11.99 -24.13
CA HIS A 204 0.29 12.39 -25.15
C HIS A 204 1.70 12.00 -24.69
N ARG A 205 2.47 11.30 -25.53
CA ARG A 205 3.93 11.27 -25.42
C ARG A 205 4.55 11.88 -26.67
N PHE A 206 5.56 12.72 -26.45
CA PHE A 206 6.59 13.07 -27.43
C PHE A 206 7.51 11.85 -27.64
#